data_AF-A0A0A7EK95-F1
#
_entry.id   AF-A0A0A7EK95-F1
#
_cell.length_a   1.000
_cell.length_b   1.000
_cell.length_c   1.000
_cell.angle_alpha   90.00
_cell.angle_beta   90.00
_cell.angle_gamma   90.00
#
_symmetry.space_group_name_H-M   'P 1'
#
loop_
_entity.id
_entity.type
_entity.pdbx_description
1 polymer ?
#
loop_
_entity_poly.entity_id
_entity_poly.type
_entity_poly.pdbx_seq_one_letter_code
_entity_poly.pdbx_strand_id
1 'polypeptide(L)'
;MLRLFFSNTVFLSLLSLFLIVIFQPFFDWYSSWVLNTFTEKTWLESTLTSFFNIVNALLILFPIYIILIGLYKYPIAKRSLKGIVNLYISVILVFSSIYFFMNTNEFSPTSDRPFKGMTIIYSKVKNPPFSTVDNSKLLPAAIDSFHYSVVTMTTVGYGDMYPTKWYSKLVVDIQLLIGVLLIVISINSYFSERKIN
;
A
#
# COMPACT_ATOMS: atom_id res chain seq x y z
N MET A 1 17.96 -22.08 -0.16
CA MET A 1 16.54 -21.71 -0.41
C MET A 1 15.86 -20.94 0.73
N LEU A 2 16.03 -21.30 2.02
CA LEU A 2 15.40 -20.62 3.17
C LEU A 2 15.75 -19.13 3.35
N ARG A 3 17.03 -18.76 3.14
CA ARG A 3 17.52 -17.37 3.27
C ARG A 3 16.91 -16.44 2.22
N LEU A 4 16.61 -16.97 1.03
CA LEU A 4 16.06 -16.21 -0.10
C LEU A 4 14.59 -15.83 0.14
N PHE A 5 13.78 -16.67 0.80
CA PHE A 5 12.35 -16.40 0.93
C PHE A 5 12.06 -15.16 1.81
N PHE A 6 12.67 -15.07 3.00
CA PHE A 6 12.53 -13.89 3.88
C PHE A 6 13.43 -12.72 3.47
N SER A 7 14.53 -12.96 2.76
CA SER A 7 15.32 -11.86 2.17
C SER A 7 14.52 -11.13 1.09
N ASN A 8 13.60 -11.83 0.42
CA ASN A 8 12.88 -11.28 -0.72
C ASN A 8 11.54 -10.66 -0.36
N THR A 9 10.95 -10.88 0.83
CA THR A 9 9.63 -10.30 1.15
C THR A 9 9.66 -8.77 1.15
N VAL A 10 10.73 -8.17 1.66
CA VAL A 10 10.93 -6.71 1.65
C VAL A 10 11.07 -6.23 0.21
N PHE A 11 11.94 -6.88 -0.57
CA PHE A 11 12.13 -6.55 -1.98
C PHE A 11 10.83 -6.65 -2.78
N LEU A 12 10.04 -7.70 -2.59
CA LEU A 12 8.78 -7.91 -3.31
C LEU A 12 7.70 -6.91 -2.88
N SER A 13 7.66 -6.53 -1.60
CA SER A 13 6.72 -5.50 -1.10
C SER A 13 7.12 -4.10 -1.57
N LEU A 14 8.42 -3.83 -1.67
CA LEU A 14 8.94 -2.58 -2.26
C LEU A 14 8.66 -2.55 -3.77
N LEU A 15 8.89 -3.66 -4.46
CA LEU A 15 8.62 -3.81 -5.88
C LEU A 15 7.14 -3.62 -6.17
N SER A 16 6.23 -4.15 -5.34
CA SER A 16 4.80 -3.93 -5.55
C SER A 16 4.42 -2.46 -5.40
N LEU A 17 4.92 -1.76 -4.37
CA LEU A 17 4.71 -0.32 -4.21
C LEU A 17 5.24 0.45 -5.43
N PHE A 18 6.45 0.13 -5.88
CA PHE A 18 7.07 0.75 -7.04
C PHE A 18 6.27 0.52 -8.33
N LEU A 19 5.80 -0.71 -8.55
CA LEU A 19 4.97 -1.06 -9.70
C LEU A 19 3.64 -0.31 -9.69
N ILE A 20 2.99 -0.15 -8.53
CA ILE A 20 1.75 0.64 -8.39
C ILE A 20 2.01 2.11 -8.77
N VAL A 21 3.10 2.69 -8.26
CA VAL A 21 3.48 4.09 -8.55
C VAL A 21 3.76 4.31 -10.04
N ILE A 22 4.44 3.36 -10.71
CA ILE A 22 4.76 3.44 -12.15
C ILE A 22 3.57 3.10 -13.03
N PHE A 23 2.68 2.22 -12.57
CA PHE A 23 1.49 1.85 -13.31
C PHE A 23 0.55 3.05 -13.49
N GLN A 24 0.51 3.95 -12.51
CA GLN A 24 -0.32 5.16 -12.55
C GLN A 24 -0.13 6.02 -13.81
N PRO A 25 1.06 6.59 -14.11
CA PRO A 25 1.25 7.45 -15.28
C PRO A 25 1.01 6.72 -16.60
N PHE A 26 1.34 5.42 -16.67
CA PHE A 26 1.04 4.60 -17.83
C PHE A 26 -0.47 4.46 -18.06
N PHE A 27 -1.21 4.17 -17.00
CA PHE A 27 -2.66 4.03 -17.04
C PHE A 27 -3.34 5.35 -17.40
N ASP A 28 -2.88 6.49 -16.86
CA ASP A 28 -3.43 7.82 -17.18
C ASP A 28 -3.21 8.19 -18.66
N TRP A 29 -2.03 7.88 -19.19
CA TRP A 29 -1.75 8.06 -20.62
C TRP A 29 -2.63 7.15 -21.48
N TYR A 30 -2.71 5.85 -21.17
CA TYR A 30 -3.49 4.88 -21.92
C TYR A 30 -4.99 5.21 -21.90
N SER A 31 -5.55 5.51 -20.72
CA SER A 31 -6.96 5.87 -20.57
C SER A 31 -7.31 7.16 -21.33
N SER A 32 -6.44 8.17 -21.28
CA SER A 32 -6.60 9.40 -22.07
C SER A 32 -6.63 9.13 -23.57
N TRP A 33 -5.74 8.27 -24.06
CA TRP A 33 -5.71 7.87 -25.46
C TRP A 33 -6.98 7.13 -25.88
N VAL A 34 -7.42 6.14 -25.09
CA VAL A 34 -8.66 5.39 -25.36
C VAL A 34 -9.87 6.32 -25.40
N LEU A 35 -10.06 7.16 -24.38
CA LEU A 35 -11.26 8.01 -24.25
C LEU A 35 -11.33 9.14 -25.29
N ASN A 36 -10.20 9.53 -25.88
CA ASN A 36 -10.16 10.47 -27.00
C ASN A 36 -10.44 9.81 -28.35
N THR A 37 -10.29 8.48 -28.43
CA THR A 37 -10.50 7.72 -29.68
C THR A 37 -11.98 7.37 -29.90
N PHE A 38 -12.74 7.16 -28.83
CA PHE A 38 -14.13 6.71 -28.91
C PHE A 38 -15.16 7.81 -28.55
N THR A 39 -16.29 7.80 -29.24
CA THR A 39 -17.41 8.74 -29.06
C THR A 39 -18.30 8.39 -27.86
N GLU A 40 -18.55 7.10 -27.61
CA GLU A 40 -19.25 6.63 -26.41
C GLU A 40 -18.28 6.41 -25.26
N LYS A 41 -18.35 7.28 -24.24
CA LYS A 41 -17.33 7.32 -23.18
C LYS A 41 -17.74 6.59 -21.91
N THR A 42 -19.02 6.62 -21.54
CA THR A 42 -19.49 6.21 -20.21
C THR A 42 -19.13 4.76 -19.82
N TRP A 43 -19.35 3.78 -20.72
CA TRP A 43 -19.03 2.38 -20.45
C TRP A 43 -17.51 2.12 -20.46
N LEU A 44 -16.76 2.82 -21.32
CA LEU A 44 -15.31 2.73 -21.39
C LEU A 44 -14.66 3.26 -20.10
N GLU A 45 -15.13 4.38 -19.57
CA GLU A 45 -14.64 4.96 -18.32
C GLU A 45 -14.80 3.99 -17.14
N SER A 46 -15.98 3.38 -17.01
CA SER A 46 -16.25 2.37 -15.98
C SER A 46 -15.37 1.12 -16.14
N THR A 47 -15.15 0.68 -17.39
CA THR A 47 -14.33 -0.50 -17.70
C THR A 47 -12.86 -0.24 -17.37
N LEU A 48 -12.33 0.90 -17.78
CA LEU A 48 -10.95 1.32 -17.51
C LEU A 48 -10.71 1.48 -16.00
N THR A 49 -11.63 2.11 -15.29
CA THR A 49 -11.54 2.27 -13.83
C THR A 49 -11.54 0.91 -13.11
N SER A 50 -12.42 -0.01 -13.54
CA SER A 50 -12.47 -1.36 -12.99
C SER A 50 -11.18 -2.13 -13.26
N PHE A 51 -10.63 -2.03 -14.48
CA PHE A 51 -9.35 -2.63 -14.84
C PHE A 51 -8.21 -2.11 -13.96
N PHE A 52 -8.10 -0.79 -13.78
CA PHE A 52 -7.12 -0.16 -12.91
C PHE A 52 -7.21 -0.69 -11.46
N ASN A 53 -8.43 -0.78 -10.93
CA ASN A 53 -8.65 -1.29 -9.58
C ASN A 53 -8.23 -2.75 -9.43
N ILE A 54 -8.53 -3.59 -10.41
CA ILE A 54 -8.17 -5.00 -10.41
C ILE A 54 -6.64 -5.17 -10.46
N VAL A 55 -5.94 -4.45 -11.35
CA VAL A 55 -4.48 -4.55 -11.48
C VAL A 55 -3.80 -4.16 -10.17
N ASN A 56 -4.19 -3.03 -9.57
CA ASN A 56 -3.63 -2.58 -8.30
C ASN A 56 -3.97 -3.53 -7.14
N ALA A 57 -5.19 -4.06 -7.10
CA ALA A 57 -5.56 -5.06 -6.10
C ALA A 57 -4.68 -6.32 -6.20
N LEU A 58 -4.39 -6.81 -7.42
CA LEU A 58 -3.49 -7.94 -7.63
C LEU A 58 -2.05 -7.63 -7.17
N LEU A 59 -1.54 -6.43 -7.47
CA LEU A 59 -0.23 -5.98 -7.02
C LEU A 59 -0.12 -5.90 -5.50
N ILE A 60 -1.20 -5.53 -4.80
CA ILE A 60 -1.27 -5.50 -3.32
C ILE A 60 -1.41 -6.92 -2.73
N LEU A 61 -2.22 -7.78 -3.35
CA LEU A 61 -2.45 -9.14 -2.85
C LEU A 61 -1.23 -10.04 -2.99
N PHE A 62 -0.39 -9.82 -4.00
CA PHE A 62 0.83 -10.60 -4.22
C PHE A 62 1.79 -10.62 -3.02
N PRO A 63 2.29 -9.50 -2.47
CA PRO A 63 3.16 -9.52 -1.30
C PRO A 63 2.45 -10.06 -0.04
N ILE A 64 1.15 -9.80 0.12
CA ILE A 64 0.34 -10.37 1.22
C ILE A 64 0.38 -11.91 1.15
N TYR A 65 0.12 -12.48 -0.02
CA TYR A 65 0.14 -13.92 -0.24
C TYR A 65 1.51 -14.54 0.08
N ILE A 66 2.60 -13.89 -0.33
CA ILE A 66 3.97 -14.35 -0.02
C ILE A 66 4.24 -14.30 1.49
N ILE A 67 3.81 -13.24 2.19
CA ILE A 67 3.92 -13.14 3.65
C ILE A 67 3.13 -14.27 4.31
N LEU A 68 1.88 -14.52 3.90
CA LEU A 68 1.03 -15.58 4.46
C LEU A 68 1.62 -16.98 4.25
N ILE A 69 2.15 -17.28 3.07
CA ILE A 69 2.88 -18.54 2.84
C ILE A 69 4.11 -18.62 3.73
N GLY A 70 4.84 -17.51 3.89
CA GLY A 70 5.97 -17.42 4.79
C GLY A 70 5.57 -17.68 6.25
N LEU A 71 4.39 -17.22 6.68
CA LEU A 71 3.80 -17.53 7.97
C LEU A 71 3.44 -19.01 8.12
N TYR A 72 2.79 -19.60 7.12
CA TYR A 72 2.35 -20.99 7.17
C TYR A 72 3.50 -22.00 7.12
N LYS A 73 4.45 -21.83 6.17
CA LYS A 73 5.55 -22.79 5.97
C LYS A 73 6.64 -22.69 7.03
N TYR A 74 6.76 -21.54 7.70
CA TYR A 74 7.85 -21.28 8.65
C TYR A 74 7.29 -20.86 10.01
N PRO A 75 7.01 -21.84 10.89
CA PRO A 75 6.46 -21.58 12.21
C PRO A 75 7.41 -20.72 13.04
N ILE A 76 6.81 -19.90 13.89
CA ILE A 76 7.43 -18.79 14.63
C ILE A 76 8.65 -19.23 15.45
N ALA A 77 8.64 -20.44 16.01
CA ALA A 77 9.72 -20.98 16.84
C ALA A 77 11.09 -21.14 16.15
N LYS A 78 11.14 -21.04 14.81
CA LYS A 78 12.38 -21.18 14.02
C LYS A 78 12.82 -19.86 13.35
N ARG A 79 12.20 -18.74 13.70
CA ARG A 79 12.46 -17.45 13.06
C ARG A 79 13.62 -16.72 13.72
N SER A 80 14.71 -16.57 12.99
CA SER A 80 15.78 -15.66 13.37
C SER A 80 15.28 -14.21 13.45
N LEU A 81 15.90 -13.40 14.30
CA LEU A 81 15.67 -11.95 14.42
C LEU A 81 15.57 -11.23 13.06
N LYS A 82 16.46 -11.56 12.11
CA LYS A 82 16.46 -10.97 10.76
C LYS A 82 15.14 -11.20 9.99
N GLY A 83 14.55 -12.38 10.12
CA GLY A 83 13.29 -12.72 9.46
C GLY A 83 12.10 -11.93 10.02
N ILE A 84 12.13 -11.65 11.32
CA ILE A 84 11.11 -10.85 12.01
C ILE A 84 11.20 -9.39 11.59
N VAL A 85 12.41 -8.82 11.58
CA VAL A 85 12.65 -7.46 11.10
C VAL A 85 12.22 -7.31 9.64
N ASN A 86 12.56 -8.27 8.78
CA ASN A 86 12.12 -8.25 7.38
C ASN A 86 10.60 -8.30 7.26
N LEU A 87 9.92 -9.10 8.07
CA LEU A 87 8.47 -9.17 8.07
C LEU A 87 7.86 -7.84 8.52
N TYR A 88 8.38 -7.23 9.58
CA TYR A 88 7.93 -5.93 10.08
C TYR A 88 8.03 -4.84 8.99
N ILE A 89 9.19 -4.75 8.31
CA ILE A 89 9.39 -3.82 7.19
C ILE A 89 8.45 -4.16 6.02
N SER A 90 8.26 -5.44 5.71
CA SER A 90 7.38 -5.87 4.62
C SER A 90 5.93 -5.45 4.87
N VAL A 91 5.44 -5.55 6.11
CA VAL A 91 4.09 -5.11 6.48
C VAL A 91 3.94 -3.60 6.33
N ILE A 92 4.92 -2.81 6.76
CA ILE A 92 4.92 -1.36 6.54
C ILE A 92 4.79 -1.03 5.05
N LEU A 93 5.56 -1.72 4.19
CA LEU A 93 5.53 -1.51 2.74
C LEU A 93 4.20 -1.93 2.12
N VAL A 94 3.61 -3.05 2.55
CA VAL A 94 2.28 -3.48 2.08
C VAL A 94 1.21 -2.44 2.42
N PHE A 95 1.19 -1.94 3.65
CA PHE A 95 0.24 -0.89 4.04
C PHE A 95 0.52 0.44 3.33
N SER A 96 1.78 0.77 3.07
CA SER A 96 2.14 1.91 2.22
C SER A 96 1.52 1.79 0.82
N SER A 97 1.52 0.60 0.22
CA SER A 97 0.86 0.35 -1.07
C SER A 97 -0.65 0.51 -0.99
N ILE A 98 -1.27 0.04 0.09
CA ILE A 98 -2.71 0.20 0.33
C ILE A 98 -3.06 1.68 0.47
N TYR A 99 -2.32 2.44 1.28
CA TYR A 99 -2.57 3.87 1.48
C TYR A 99 -2.36 4.69 0.22
N PHE A 100 -1.32 4.38 -0.55
CA PHE A 100 -1.09 5.02 -1.84
C PHE A 100 -2.25 4.73 -2.79
N PHE A 101 -2.68 3.48 -2.92
CA PHE A 101 -3.82 3.10 -3.75
C PHE A 101 -5.13 3.77 -3.30
N MET A 102 -5.37 3.89 -2.00
CA MET A 102 -6.54 4.61 -1.50
C MET A 102 -6.51 6.10 -1.86
N ASN A 103 -5.33 6.72 -1.86
CA ASN A 103 -5.17 8.11 -2.28
C ASN A 103 -5.36 8.29 -3.80
N THR A 104 -5.02 7.28 -4.61
CA THR A 104 -5.21 7.28 -6.09
C THR A 104 -6.59 6.85 -6.56
N ASN A 105 -7.54 6.53 -5.68
CA ASN A 105 -8.90 6.18 -6.10
C ASN A 105 -9.91 7.30 -5.92
N GLU A 106 -9.49 8.41 -5.32
CA GLU A 106 -10.40 9.51 -5.03
C GLU A 106 -10.18 10.69 -5.99
N PHE A 107 -10.94 10.65 -7.09
CA PHE A 107 -10.87 11.58 -8.22
C PHE A 107 -11.38 13.01 -7.93
N SER A 108 -11.72 13.34 -6.68
CA SER A 108 -12.27 14.65 -6.35
C SER A 108 -11.35 15.47 -5.44
N PRO A 109 -10.88 16.64 -5.89
CA PRO A 109 -10.10 17.53 -5.05
C PRO A 109 -10.94 18.21 -3.96
N THR A 110 -12.27 18.12 -3.99
CA THR A 110 -13.20 18.80 -3.10
C THR A 110 -14.02 17.86 -2.20
N SER A 111 -14.02 16.54 -2.43
CA SER A 111 -14.59 15.61 -1.46
C SER A 111 -13.73 15.55 -0.20
N ASP A 112 -14.39 15.24 0.91
CA ASP A 112 -13.71 14.74 2.10
C ASP A 112 -12.97 13.45 1.69
N ARG A 113 -11.64 13.42 1.81
CA ARG A 113 -10.72 12.41 1.26
C ARG A 113 -10.55 11.21 2.20
N PRO A 114 -9.77 10.15 1.90
CA PRO A 114 -9.58 9.07 2.85
C PRO A 114 -8.59 9.49 3.95
N PHE A 115 -7.59 10.28 3.57
CA PHE A 115 -6.52 10.77 4.43
C PHE A 115 -6.37 12.28 4.25
N LYS A 116 -6.35 13.00 5.37
CA LYS A 116 -6.02 14.43 5.40
C LYS A 116 -4.54 14.58 5.71
N GLY A 117 -3.88 15.58 5.10
CA GLY A 117 -2.44 15.82 5.25
C GLY A 117 -1.56 15.20 4.15
N MET A 118 -2.05 14.17 3.45
CA MET A 118 -1.32 13.55 2.32
C MET A 118 -1.31 14.44 1.07
N THR A 119 -0.24 14.31 0.28
CA THR A 119 -0.10 14.97 -1.02
C THR A 119 -1.23 14.59 -1.97
N ILE A 120 -1.74 15.61 -2.66
CA ILE A 120 -2.86 15.53 -3.58
C ILE A 120 -2.35 15.15 -4.96
N ILE A 121 -2.67 13.95 -5.44
CA ILE A 121 -2.17 13.44 -6.72
C ILE A 121 -2.88 14.09 -7.92
N TYR A 122 -4.12 14.56 -7.74
CA TYR A 122 -4.91 15.17 -8.82
C TYR A 122 -4.75 16.69 -8.88
N SER A 123 -4.57 17.21 -10.09
CA SER A 123 -4.63 18.66 -10.32
C SER A 123 -6.09 19.15 -10.26
N LYS A 124 -6.30 20.34 -9.68
CA LYS A 124 -7.60 21.04 -9.73
C LYS A 124 -7.86 21.51 -11.17
N VAL A 125 -8.22 20.61 -12.08
CA VAL A 125 -8.67 21.01 -13.42
C VAL A 125 -10.19 21.05 -13.42
N LYS A 126 -10.74 22.25 -13.65
CA LYS A 126 -12.14 22.43 -14.03
C LYS A 126 -12.34 21.73 -15.38
N ASN A 127 -13.07 20.61 -15.38
CA ASN A 127 -13.62 19.91 -16.55
C ASN A 127 -12.59 19.42 -17.59
N PRO A 128 -12.16 18.15 -17.46
CA PRO A 128 -12.57 17.07 -18.39
C PRO A 128 -13.03 15.81 -17.63
N PRO A 129 -13.54 14.74 -18.31
CA PRO A 129 -14.09 13.56 -17.63
C PRO A 129 -13.10 12.75 -16.78
N PHE A 130 -11.80 13.02 -16.92
CA PHE A 130 -10.73 12.46 -16.07
C PHE A 130 -9.90 13.60 -15.49
N SER A 131 -9.75 13.65 -14.16
CA SER A 131 -8.75 14.50 -13.53
C SER A 131 -7.36 13.97 -13.87
N THR A 132 -6.56 14.78 -14.57
CA THR A 132 -5.17 14.42 -14.87
C THR A 132 -4.40 14.26 -13.57
N VAL A 133 -3.84 13.07 -13.37
CA VAL A 133 -2.84 12.84 -12.33
C VAL A 133 -1.64 13.73 -12.60
N ASP A 134 -1.23 14.45 -11.56
CA ASP A 134 0.00 15.20 -11.56
C ASP A 134 1.16 14.25 -11.24
N ASN A 135 1.83 13.78 -12.30
CA ASN A 135 2.93 12.83 -12.18
C ASN A 135 4.05 13.30 -11.23
N SER A 136 4.23 14.62 -11.08
CA SER A 136 5.23 15.19 -10.17
C SER A 136 4.90 14.92 -8.69
N LYS A 137 3.63 14.63 -8.37
CA LYS A 137 3.13 14.42 -7.01
C LYS A 137 3.01 12.94 -6.62
N LEU A 138 3.25 12.03 -7.56
CA LEU A 138 3.20 10.59 -7.28
C LEU A 138 4.28 10.16 -6.29
N LEU A 139 5.51 10.60 -6.49
CA LEU A 139 6.61 10.27 -5.59
C LEU A 139 6.40 10.87 -4.18
N PRO A 140 6.06 12.17 -4.04
CA PRO A 140 5.67 12.74 -2.74
C PRO A 140 4.53 11.97 -2.07
N ALA A 141 3.46 11.63 -2.79
CA ALA A 141 2.34 10.88 -2.22
C ALA A 141 2.71 9.45 -1.79
N ALA A 142 3.62 8.79 -2.52
CA ALA A 142 4.17 7.49 -2.13
C ALA A 142 5.02 7.61 -0.85
N ILE A 143 5.81 8.68 -0.74
CA ILE A 143 6.60 8.98 0.47
C ILE A 143 5.68 9.27 1.66
N ASP A 144 4.62 10.06 1.47
CA ASP A 144 3.62 10.33 2.51
C ASP A 144 2.92 9.04 2.96
N SER A 145 2.56 8.17 2.02
CA SER A 145 1.95 6.87 2.31
C SER A 145 2.89 5.96 3.11
N PHE A 146 4.18 5.97 2.77
CA PHE A 146 5.20 5.25 3.51
C PHE A 146 5.40 5.83 4.92
N HIS A 147 5.53 7.16 5.03
CA HIS A 147 5.65 7.85 6.30
C HIS A 147 4.46 7.55 7.21
N TYR A 148 3.24 7.65 6.69
CA TYR A 148 2.03 7.38 7.44
C TYR A 148 1.98 5.92 7.94
N SER A 149 2.37 4.96 7.09
CA SER A 149 2.49 3.56 7.50
C SER A 149 3.55 3.36 8.59
N VAL A 150 4.71 4.00 8.49
CA VAL A 150 5.76 3.93 9.52
C VAL A 150 5.27 4.50 10.85
N VAL A 151 4.71 5.71 10.85
CA VAL A 151 4.25 6.41 12.05
C VAL A 151 3.09 5.68 12.73
N THR A 152 2.21 5.06 11.94
CA THR A 152 1.12 4.21 12.43
C THR A 152 1.66 2.92 13.04
N MET A 153 2.53 2.20 12.32
CA MET A 153 3.09 0.92 12.79
C MET A 153 3.93 1.08 14.07
N THR A 154 4.66 2.19 14.17
CA THR A 154 5.50 2.53 15.33
C THR A 154 4.72 3.19 16.45
N THR A 155 3.42 3.44 16.27
CA THR A 155 2.54 4.11 17.25
C THR A 155 2.99 5.52 17.66
N VAL A 156 3.83 6.17 16.85
CA VAL A 156 4.32 7.54 17.12
C VAL A 156 3.18 8.56 16.97
N GLY A 157 2.40 8.43 15.89
CA GLY A 157 1.19 9.22 15.67
C GLY A 157 1.38 10.74 15.71
N TYR A 158 2.27 11.32 14.90
CA TYR A 158 2.50 12.78 14.87
C TYR A 158 1.24 13.63 14.64
N GLY A 159 0.20 13.07 14.02
CA GLY A 159 -1.06 13.75 13.75
C GLY A 159 -1.03 14.70 12.55
N ASP A 160 0.08 14.70 11.81
CA ASP A 160 0.25 15.38 10.53
C ASP A 160 -0.65 14.80 9.43
N MET A 161 -0.85 13.48 9.48
CA MET A 161 -1.78 12.75 8.60
C MET A 161 -2.75 11.90 9.41
N TYR A 162 -4.03 11.88 9.02
CA TYR A 162 -5.06 11.10 9.70
C TYR A 162 -6.20 10.67 8.78
N PRO A 163 -6.87 9.52 9.08
CA PRO A 163 -7.95 8.99 8.28
C PRO A 163 -9.27 9.69 8.60
N THR A 164 -10.01 10.09 7.58
CA THR A 164 -11.28 10.83 7.70
C THR A 164 -12.49 9.95 7.42
N LYS A 165 -12.36 8.99 6.50
CA LYS A 165 -13.45 8.06 6.11
C LYS A 165 -13.53 6.83 6.99
N TRP A 166 -14.71 6.21 7.02
CA TRP A 166 -14.94 4.96 7.74
C TRP A 166 -14.04 3.82 7.24
N TYR A 167 -13.87 3.71 5.92
CA TYR A 167 -13.03 2.66 5.34
C TYR A 167 -11.54 2.90 5.55
N SER A 168 -11.08 4.17 5.52
CA SER A 168 -9.67 4.48 5.82
C SER A 168 -9.32 4.26 7.28
N LYS A 169 -10.24 4.60 8.20
CA LYS A 169 -10.11 4.25 9.63
C LYS A 169 -9.99 2.74 9.84
N LEU A 170 -10.86 1.95 9.21
CA LEU A 170 -10.83 0.50 9.33
C LEU A 170 -9.49 -0.10 8.85
N VAL A 171 -8.93 0.38 7.74
CA VAL A 171 -7.61 -0.08 7.26
C VAL A 171 -6.49 0.24 8.26
N VAL A 172 -6.53 1.43 8.86
CA VAL A 172 -5.57 1.85 9.90
C VAL A 172 -5.71 0.98 11.15
N ASP A 173 -6.94 0.69 11.57
CA ASP A 173 -7.20 -0.20 12.71
C ASP A 173 -6.66 -1.62 12.46
N ILE A 174 -6.85 -2.15 11.24
CA ILE A 174 -6.27 -3.45 10.86
C ILE A 174 -4.73 -3.40 10.91
N GLN A 175 -4.11 -2.31 10.43
CA GLN A 175 -2.65 -2.17 10.52
C GLN A 175 -2.17 -2.22 11.98
N LEU A 176 -2.84 -1.50 12.87
CA LEU A 176 -2.51 -1.48 14.30
C LEU A 176 -2.64 -2.88 14.92
N LEU A 177 -3.73 -3.61 14.64
CA LEU A 177 -3.92 -4.98 15.13
C LEU A 177 -2.82 -5.91 14.63
N ILE A 178 -2.46 -5.84 13.35
CA ILE A 178 -1.36 -6.64 12.79
C ILE A 178 -0.03 -6.24 13.45
N GLY A 179 0.23 -4.95 13.67
CA GLY A 179 1.43 -4.45 14.33
C GLY A 179 1.60 -5.02 15.74
N VAL A 180 0.54 -4.97 16.55
CA VAL A 180 0.54 -5.54 17.90
C VAL A 180 0.80 -7.04 17.88
N LEU A 181 0.13 -7.79 16.99
CA LEU A 181 0.35 -9.23 16.83
C LEU A 181 1.81 -9.54 16.47
N LEU A 182 2.42 -8.75 15.59
CA LEU A 182 3.82 -8.93 15.23
C LEU A 182 4.77 -8.67 16.39
N ILE A 183 4.51 -7.66 17.22
CA ILE A 183 5.33 -7.39 18.41
C ILE A 183 5.26 -8.58 19.37
N VAL A 184 4.05 -9.10 19.65
CA VAL A 184 3.86 -10.27 20.51
C VAL A 184 4.62 -11.49 19.98
N ILE A 185 4.52 -11.74 18.67
CA ILE A 185 5.24 -12.83 17.99
C ILE A 185 6.75 -12.64 18.12
N SER A 186 7.24 -11.41 17.92
CA SER A 186 8.67 -11.06 17.98
C SER A 186 9.25 -11.34 19.35
N ILE A 187 8.54 -10.94 20.40
CA ILE A 187 8.93 -11.17 21.79
C ILE A 187 8.98 -12.66 22.09
N ASN A 188 7.95 -13.42 21.71
CA ASN A 188 7.89 -14.86 21.95
C ASN A 188 9.06 -15.62 21.29
N SER A 189 9.37 -15.31 20.03
CA SER A 189 10.51 -15.94 19.35
C SER A 189 11.84 -15.65 20.04
N TYR A 190 12.04 -14.44 20.56
CA TYR A 190 13.28 -14.07 21.25
C TYR A 190 13.50 -14.89 22.53
N PHE A 191 12.45 -15.10 23.31
CA PHE A 191 12.53 -15.91 24.53
C PHE A 191 12.67 -17.41 24.24
N SER A 192 12.07 -17.90 23.14
CA SER A 192 12.21 -19.30 22.73
C SER A 192 13.65 -19.65 22.35
N GLU A 193 14.39 -18.76 21.70
CA GLU A 193 15.80 -18.98 21.36
C GLU A 193 16.68 -19.14 22.61
N ARG A 194 16.35 -18.44 23.72
CA ARG A 194 17.10 -18.51 24.98
C ARG A 194 16.82 -19.74 25.84
N LYS A 195 15.69 -20.44 25.65
CA LYS A 195 15.41 -21.69 26.41
C LYS A 195 16.17 -22.91 25.89
N ILE A 196 16.79 -22.80 24.72
CA ILE A 196 17.48 -23.91 24.02
C ILE A 196 19.01 -23.82 24.20
N ASN A 197 19.53 -22.69 24.72
CA ASN A 197 20.93 -22.49 25.08
C ASN A 197 21.10 -22.47 26.60
#